data_AF-A0A0A3XFM3-F1
#
_entry.id   AF-A0A0A3XFM3-F1
#
_cell.length_a   1.000
_cell.length_b   1.000
_cell.length_c   1.000
_cell.angle_alpha   90.00
_cell.angle_beta   90.00
_cell.angle_gamma   90.00
#
_symmetry.space_group_name_H-M   'P 1'
#
loop_
_entity.id
_entity.type
_entity.pdbx_description
1 polymer ?
#
loop_
_entity_poly.entity_id
_entity_poly.type
_entity_poly.pdbx_seq_one_letter_code
_entity_poly.pdbx_strand_id
1 'polypeptide(L)'
;MRPTGWSRSFDEPIALPDGRRLVTLLDAGEYIATLPKKEHAVPRCQAAMEALILVAEGGGPTMFARIGVMRALNRHHVPEFNPKGKEPHWGRRKLKWDQ
;
A
#
# COMPACT_ATOMS: atom_id res chain seq x y z
N MET A 1 -24.20 -9.13 -6.73
CA MET A 1 -23.43 -9.38 -5.49
C MET A 1 -22.20 -8.49 -5.51
N ARG A 2 -21.81 -7.90 -4.37
CA ARG A 2 -20.50 -7.23 -4.27
C ARG A 2 -19.40 -8.31 -4.27
N PRO A 3 -18.27 -8.09 -4.95
CA PRO A 3 -17.18 -9.07 -4.95
C PRO A 3 -16.64 -9.26 -3.53
N THR A 4 -16.42 -10.52 -3.15
CA THR A 4 -15.95 -10.94 -1.82
C THR A 4 -14.59 -11.63 -1.92
N GLY A 5 -13.90 -11.69 -0.78
CA GLY A 5 -12.58 -12.31 -0.67
C GLY A 5 -11.58 -11.80 -1.70
N TRP A 6 -10.87 -12.72 -2.34
CA TRP A 6 -9.83 -12.43 -3.32
C TRP A 6 -10.29 -11.64 -4.55
N SER A 7 -11.56 -11.77 -4.94
CA SER A 7 -12.13 -11.02 -6.07
C SER A 7 -12.41 -9.56 -5.76
N ARG A 8 -12.25 -9.13 -4.50
CA ARG A 8 -12.55 -7.75 -4.09
C ARG A 8 -11.58 -6.77 -4.75
N SER A 9 -12.12 -5.71 -5.33
CA SER A 9 -11.35 -4.63 -5.92
C SER A 9 -10.76 -3.71 -4.86
N PHE A 10 -9.60 -3.14 -5.14
CA PHE A 10 -9.11 -1.98 -4.41
C PHE A 10 -10.02 -0.78 -4.68
N ASP A 11 -10.25 0.06 -3.65
CA ASP A 11 -10.97 1.32 -3.85
C ASP A 11 -10.19 2.26 -4.79
N GLU A 12 -8.86 2.16 -4.77
CA GLU A 12 -7.95 2.81 -5.70
C GLU A 12 -6.96 1.77 -6.27
N PRO A 13 -7.07 1.38 -7.55
CA PRO A 13 -6.17 0.42 -8.19
C PRO A 13 -4.70 0.81 -8.07
N ILE A 14 -3.81 -0.19 -8.07
CA ILE A 14 -2.36 0.04 -7.96
C ILE A 14 -1.78 0.09 -9.37
N ALA A 15 -1.20 1.21 -9.75
CA ALA A 15 -0.49 1.34 -11.04
C ALA A 15 0.91 0.73 -10.96
N LEU A 16 1.26 -0.05 -11.98
CA LEU A 16 2.59 -0.63 -12.16
C LEU A 16 3.43 0.20 -13.14
N PRO A 17 4.77 0.11 -13.10
CA PRO A 17 5.67 0.86 -13.99
C PRO A 17 5.47 0.57 -15.48
N ASP A 18 4.93 -0.61 -15.81
CA ASP A 18 4.65 -1.05 -17.18
C ASP A 18 3.27 -0.59 -17.70
N GLY A 19 2.56 0.25 -16.93
CA GLY A 19 1.24 0.76 -17.27
C GLY A 19 0.08 -0.17 -16.92
N ARG A 20 0.36 -1.41 -16.45
CA ARG A 20 -0.69 -2.30 -15.94
C ARG A 20 -1.23 -1.80 -14.60
N ARG A 21 -2.42 -2.27 -14.23
CA ARG A 21 -3.06 -1.94 -12.95
C ARG A 21 -3.47 -3.21 -12.24
N LEU A 22 -3.14 -3.30 -10.95
CA LEU A 22 -3.66 -4.34 -10.06
C LEU A 22 -5.01 -3.83 -9.53
N VAL A 23 -6.09 -4.46 -9.98
CA VAL A 23 -7.45 -4.03 -9.68
C VAL A 23 -8.00 -4.79 -8.47
N THR A 24 -7.68 -6.08 -8.36
CA THR A 24 -8.17 -6.95 -7.30
C THR A 24 -7.07 -7.43 -6.35
N LEU A 25 -7.48 -7.95 -5.18
CA LEU A 25 -6.57 -8.62 -4.25
C LEU A 25 -5.90 -9.84 -4.91
N LEU A 26 -6.64 -10.56 -5.75
CA LEU A 26 -6.10 -11.68 -6.54
C LEU A 26 -5.02 -11.21 -7.51
N ASP A 27 -5.28 -10.16 -8.29
CA ASP A 27 -4.30 -9.60 -9.24
C ASP A 27 -3.00 -9.25 -8.52
N ALA A 28 -3.10 -8.66 -7.32
CA ALA A 28 -1.94 -8.30 -6.52
C ALA A 28 -1.20 -9.52 -5.96
N GLY A 29 -1.92 -10.54 -5.51
CA GLY A 29 -1.34 -11.79 -5.05
C GLY A 29 -0.60 -12.52 -6.17
N GLU A 30 -1.20 -12.62 -7.35
CA GLU A 30 -0.59 -13.20 -8.55
C GLU A 30 0.64 -12.40 -8.99
N TYR A 31 0.52 -11.07 -9.03
CA TYR A 31 1.65 -10.21 -9.38
C TYR A 31 2.82 -10.41 -8.44
N ILE A 32 2.58 -10.37 -7.12
CA ILE A 32 3.62 -10.66 -6.14
C ILE A 32 4.19 -12.04 -6.42
N ALA A 33 3.38 -13.11 -6.50
CA ALA A 33 3.80 -14.49 -6.77
C ALA A 33 4.71 -14.65 -8.01
N THR A 34 4.54 -13.81 -9.04
CA THR A 34 5.37 -13.86 -10.26
C THR A 34 6.71 -13.13 -10.19
N LEU A 35 7.00 -12.39 -9.11
CA LEU A 35 8.28 -11.69 -8.97
C LEU A 35 9.49 -12.66 -8.97
N PRO A 36 10.70 -12.22 -9.34
CA PRO A 36 11.89 -13.06 -9.21
C PRO A 36 12.20 -13.42 -7.74
N LYS A 37 12.76 -14.61 -7.46
CA LYS A 37 13.08 -15.08 -6.10
C LYS A 37 13.89 -14.07 -5.25
N LYS A 38 14.78 -13.31 -5.88
CA LYS A 38 15.59 -12.26 -5.22
C LYS A 38 14.74 -11.09 -4.69
N GLU A 39 13.58 -10.86 -5.30
CA GLU A 39 12.62 -9.82 -4.93
C GLU A 39 11.53 -10.37 -4.00
N HIS A 40 11.21 -11.66 -4.12
CA HIS A 40 10.26 -12.38 -3.25
C HIS A 40 10.74 -12.66 -1.84
N ALA A 41 12.01 -13.04 -1.67
CA ALA A 41 12.55 -13.48 -0.38
C ALA A 41 12.77 -12.32 0.61
N VAL A 42 12.27 -11.13 0.30
CA VAL A 42 12.42 -9.93 1.11
C VAL A 42 11.23 -9.86 2.08
N PRO A 43 11.44 -9.54 3.37
CA PRO A 43 10.36 -9.48 4.37
C PRO A 43 9.13 -8.62 4.00
N ARG A 44 9.28 -7.71 3.03
CA ARG A 44 8.22 -6.80 2.58
C ARG A 44 7.24 -7.48 1.63
N CYS A 45 7.71 -8.38 0.76
CA CYS A 45 6.83 -9.18 -0.11
C CYS A 45 5.99 -10.16 0.71
N GLN A 46 6.59 -10.76 1.74
CA GLN A 46 5.86 -11.56 2.71
C GLN A 46 4.81 -10.73 3.45
N ALA A 47 5.18 -9.57 4.00
CA ALA A 47 4.22 -8.69 4.67
C ALA A 47 3.08 -8.20 3.75
N ALA A 48 3.36 -8.03 2.45
CA ALA A 48 2.33 -7.72 1.46
C ALA A 48 1.36 -8.89 1.26
N MET A 49 1.87 -10.13 1.17
CA MET A 49 1.05 -11.33 1.09
C MET A 49 0.21 -11.52 2.36
N GLU A 50 0.78 -11.31 3.54
CA GLU A 50 0.05 -11.37 4.82
C GLU A 50 -1.08 -10.35 4.87
N ALA A 51 -0.83 -9.11 4.42
CA ALA A 51 -1.87 -8.08 4.34
C ALA A 51 -2.98 -8.42 3.33
N LEU A 52 -2.63 -9.06 2.20
CA LEU A 52 -3.61 -9.54 1.22
C LEU A 52 -4.49 -10.64 1.81
N ILE A 53 -3.89 -11.66 2.44
CA ILE A 53 -4.59 -12.76 3.10
C ILE A 53 -5.52 -12.23 4.19
N LEU A 54 -5.03 -11.35 5.07
CA LEU A 54 -5.84 -10.78 6.15
C LEU A 54 -7.11 -10.10 5.65
N VAL A 55 -7.01 -9.32 4.57
CA VAL A 55 -8.17 -8.61 4.00
C VAL A 55 -9.07 -9.54 3.20
N ALA A 56 -8.51 -10.50 2.47
CA ALA A 56 -9.27 -11.45 1.67
C ALA A 56 -10.07 -12.43 2.54
N GLU A 57 -9.49 -12.90 3.64
CA GLU A 57 -10.12 -13.92 4.51
C GLU A 57 -10.85 -13.30 5.70
N GLY A 58 -10.25 -12.29 6.35
CA GLY A 58 -10.82 -11.63 7.53
C GLY A 58 -11.77 -10.48 7.20
N GLY A 59 -11.79 -10.02 5.94
CA GLY A 59 -12.48 -8.79 5.56
C GLY A 59 -11.78 -7.53 6.08
N GLY A 60 -12.38 -6.37 5.81
CA GLY A 60 -11.83 -5.06 6.18
C GLY A 60 -11.46 -4.19 4.97
N PRO A 61 -10.97 -2.96 5.19
CA PRO A 61 -10.67 -2.03 4.10
C PRO A 61 -9.55 -2.53 3.17
N THR A 62 -9.77 -2.49 1.84
CA THR A 62 -8.75 -2.90 0.86
C THR A 62 -7.51 -1.99 0.86
N MET A 63 -7.61 -0.80 1.47
CA MET A 63 -6.49 0.10 1.67
C MET A 63 -5.35 -0.52 2.49
N PHE A 64 -5.63 -1.43 3.44
CA PHE A 64 -4.56 -2.12 4.19
C PHE A 64 -3.70 -3.00 3.28
N ALA A 65 -4.35 -3.84 2.47
CA ALA A 65 -3.69 -4.64 1.45
C ALA A 65 -2.93 -3.75 0.45
N ARG A 66 -3.53 -2.63 0.02
CA ARG A 66 -2.92 -1.68 -0.90
C ARG A 66 -1.60 -1.12 -0.36
N ILE A 67 -1.57 -0.72 0.92
CA ILE A 67 -0.35 -0.20 1.56
C ILE A 67 0.74 -1.26 1.60
N GLY A 68 0.39 -2.52 1.92
CA GLY A 68 1.32 -3.64 1.91
C GLY A 68 1.96 -3.84 0.54
N VAL A 69 1.14 -3.96 -0.51
CA VAL A 69 1.59 -4.13 -1.90
C VAL A 69 2.45 -2.94 -2.33
N MET A 70 2.00 -1.70 -2.10
CA MET A 70 2.77 -0.49 -2.46
C MET A 70 4.14 -0.44 -1.78
N ARG A 71 4.25 -0.90 -0.53
CA ARG A 71 5.56 -0.99 0.17
C ARG A 71 6.47 -2.05 -0.44
N ALA A 72 5.92 -3.18 -0.91
CA ALA A 72 6.70 -4.18 -1.61
C ALA A 72 7.21 -3.67 -2.98
N LEU A 73 6.38 -2.89 -3.70
CA LEU A 73 6.73 -2.34 -5.01
C LEU A 73 7.72 -1.17 -4.96
N ASN A 74 7.66 -0.29 -3.96
CA ASN A 74 8.46 0.95 -3.89
C ASN A 74 9.94 0.75 -3.49
N ARG A 75 10.55 -0.40 -3.79
CA ARG A 75 11.94 -0.75 -3.40
C ARG A 75 13.03 0.24 -3.86
N HIS A 76 12.73 1.12 -4.81
CA HIS A 76 13.69 2.09 -5.38
C HIS A 76 13.16 3.52 -5.48
N HIS A 77 11.93 3.80 -5.02
CA HIS A 77 11.37 5.15 -5.07
C HIS A 77 11.52 5.78 -3.69
N VAL A 78 12.60 6.52 -3.46
CA VAL A 78 12.63 7.54 -2.41
C VAL A 78 11.81 8.69 -2.99
N PRO A 79 10.61 9.00 -2.48
CA PRO A 79 9.98 10.26 -2.83
C PRO A 79 10.96 11.35 -2.43
N GLU A 80 11.42 12.17 -3.38
CA GLU A 80 12.23 13.34 -3.05
C GLU A 80 11.46 14.13 -2.00
N PHE A 81 11.98 14.15 -0.78
CA PHE A 81 11.41 14.97 0.27
C PHE A 81 11.67 16.42 -0.13
N ASN A 82 10.66 17.09 -0.69
CA ASN A 82 10.73 18.51 -0.95
C ASN A 82 10.32 19.28 0.34
N PRO A 83 11.28 19.82 1.11
CA PRO A 83 10.97 20.51 2.36
C PRO A 83 10.18 21.81 2.15
N LYS A 84 10.13 22.36 0.93
CA LYS A 84 9.51 23.67 0.64
C LYS A 84 8.01 23.73 0.91
N GLY A 85 7.31 22.59 0.95
CA GLY A 85 5.87 22.53 1.22
C GLY A 85 5.50 22.36 2.70
N LYS A 86 6.48 22.25 3.60
CA LYS A 86 6.26 22.01 5.04
C LYS A 86 6.47 23.23 5.93
N GLU A 87 6.45 24.44 5.37
CA GLU A 87 6.25 25.60 6.22
C GLU A 87 4.87 25.48 6.88
N PRO A 88 4.78 25.39 8.21
CA PRO A 88 3.50 25.35 8.87
C PRO A 88 2.82 26.71 8.63
N HIS A 89 1.84 26.74 7.72
CA HIS A 89 0.96 27.91 7.53
C HIS A 89 0.23 28.28 8.83
N TRP A 90 0.10 27.34 9.76
CA TRP A 90 -0.34 27.60 11.11
C TRP A 90 0.85 28.16 11.91
N GLY A 91 0.97 29.49 11.94
CA GLY A 91 1.98 30.19 12.74
C GLY A 91 2.01 29.73 14.19
N ARG A 92 3.13 29.93 14.89
CA ARG A 92 3.38 29.52 16.28
C ARG A 92 2.32 30.05 17.25
N ARG A 93 1.17 29.39 17.38
CA ARG A 93 0.26 29.62 18.50
C ARG A 93 0.82 28.90 19.71
N LYS A 94 1.29 29.68 20.68
CA LYS A 94 1.60 29.16 22.01
C LYS A 94 0.28 28.91 22.73
N LEU A 95 -0.14 27.65 22.81
CA LEU A 95 -1.14 27.22 23.77
C LEU A 95 -0.44 27.13 25.12
N LYS A 96 -0.72 28.08 26.01
CA LYS A 96 -0.49 27.89 27.44
C LYS A 96 -1.51 26.87 27.89
N TRP A 97 -1.02 25.69 28.28
CA TRP A 97 -1.78 24.82 29.16
C TRP A 97 -1.64 25.43 30.55
N ASP A 98 -2.66 26.15 30.99
CA ASP A 98 -2.77 26.55 32.39
C ASP A 98 -3.36 25.37 33.21
N GLN A 99 -2.95 25.37 34.48
CA GLN A 99 -2.86 24.29 35.47
C GLN A 99 -4.18 23.69 35.95
#